data_AF-A0A4Y8KI68-F1
#
_entry.id   AF-A0A4Y8KI68-F1
#
_cell.length_a   1.000
_cell.length_b   1.000
_cell.length_c   1.000
_cell.angle_alpha   90.00
_cell.angle_beta   90.00
_cell.angle_gamma   90.00
#
_symmetry.space_group_name_H-M   'P 1'
#
loop_
_entity.id
_entity.type
_entity.pdbx_description
1 polymer ?
#
loop_
_entity_poly.entity_id
_entity_poly.type
_entity_poly.pdbx_seq_one_letter_code
_entity_poly.pdbx_strand_id
1 'polypeptide(L)'
;MPPTWQPSAWGKALTSSGDWKLALHGDSVTVTLAGVAIVTAIEDVEAVVVTRGLFWSHIRIEVGEWVSRLYGIRSQDAAAFERAFAASLRALQLRQRSAEFDAAAHRAGLD
;
A
#
# COMPACT_ATOMS: atom_id res chain seq x y z
N MET A 1 -13.99 2.80 -8.23
CA MET A 1 -13.71 2.00 -7.02
C MET A 1 -12.21 1.96 -6.81
N PRO A 2 -11.71 2.09 -5.57
CA PRO A 2 -10.28 1.96 -5.28
C PRO A 2 -9.79 0.58 -5.73
N PRO A 3 -8.56 0.45 -6.25
CA PRO A 3 -8.01 -0.86 -6.56
C PRO A 3 -7.89 -1.68 -5.28
N THR A 4 -8.33 -2.94 -5.35
CA THR A 4 -8.30 -3.86 -4.22
C THR A 4 -7.67 -5.19 -4.61
N TRP A 5 -6.91 -5.76 -3.68
CA TRP A 5 -6.21 -7.02 -3.83
C TRP A 5 -6.56 -7.94 -2.67
N GLN A 6 -6.57 -9.24 -2.95
CA GLN A 6 -6.94 -10.27 -1.98
C GLN A 6 -6.26 -11.58 -2.38
N PRO A 7 -6.15 -12.56 -1.48
CA PRO A 7 -5.59 -13.84 -1.83
C PRO A 7 -6.52 -14.57 -2.80
N SER A 8 -5.91 -15.29 -3.74
CA SER A 8 -6.63 -16.18 -4.65
C SER A 8 -7.14 -17.43 -3.91
N ALA A 9 -8.22 -18.06 -4.38
CA ALA A 9 -8.76 -19.27 -3.75
C ALA A 9 -7.69 -20.39 -3.61
N TRP A 10 -6.91 -20.63 -4.66
CA TRP A 10 -5.78 -21.56 -4.63
C TRP A 10 -4.62 -21.08 -3.76
N GLY A 11 -4.38 -19.77 -3.72
CA GLY A 11 -3.40 -19.17 -2.82
C GLY A 11 -3.75 -19.40 -1.35
N LYS A 12 -5.02 -19.25 -0.98
CA LYS A 12 -5.51 -19.56 0.38
C LYS A 12 -5.24 -21.01 0.74
N ALA A 13 -5.63 -21.94 -0.14
CA ALA A 13 -5.45 -23.37 0.10
C ALA A 13 -3.97 -23.78 0.22
N LEU A 14 -3.09 -23.24 -0.64
CA LEU A 14 -1.69 -23.67 -0.71
C LEU A 14 -0.75 -22.94 0.24
N THR A 15 -1.05 -21.69 0.58
CA THR A 15 -0.21 -20.89 1.49
C THR A 15 -0.77 -20.80 2.90
N SER A 16 -1.88 -21.52 3.17
CA SER A 16 -2.67 -21.41 4.39
C SER A 16 -2.99 -19.94 4.72
N SER A 17 -3.20 -19.12 3.69
CA SER A 17 -3.48 -17.72 3.91
C SER A 17 -4.91 -17.54 4.40
N GLY A 18 -5.04 -16.85 5.54
CA GLY A 18 -6.34 -16.40 6.03
C GLY A 18 -6.97 -15.38 5.09
N ASP A 19 -8.22 -15.02 5.37
CA ASP A 19 -8.90 -13.97 4.64
C ASP A 19 -8.29 -12.62 4.95
N TRP A 20 -7.76 -11.99 3.90
CA TRP A 20 -7.31 -10.61 3.95
C TRP A 20 -7.70 -9.85 2.68
N LYS A 21 -7.81 -8.54 2.82
CA LYS A 21 -8.06 -7.61 1.72
C LYS A 21 -7.15 -6.41 1.86
N LEU A 22 -6.60 -5.95 0.75
CA LEU A 22 -5.75 -4.78 0.65
C LEU A 22 -6.44 -3.81 -0.29
N ALA A 23 -6.60 -2.56 0.10
CA ALA A 23 -7.17 -1.52 -0.73
C ALA A 23 -6.27 -0.28 -0.68
N LEU A 24 -6.07 0.36 -1.82
CA LEU A 24 -5.31 1.59 -1.93
C LEU A 24 -6.26 2.74 -2.28
N HIS A 25 -6.28 3.76 -1.43
CA HIS A 25 -7.16 4.90 -1.50
C HIS A 25 -6.33 6.18 -1.57
N GLY A 26 -5.93 6.61 -2.76
CA GLY A 26 -5.21 7.88 -2.92
C GLY A 26 -3.89 7.91 -2.15
N ASP A 27 -3.93 8.45 -0.93
CA ASP A 27 -2.87 8.62 0.05
C ASP A 27 -2.91 7.61 1.22
N SER A 28 -3.84 6.66 1.22
CA SER A 28 -4.06 5.73 2.33
C SER A 28 -4.09 4.27 1.87
N VAL A 29 -3.60 3.36 2.70
CA VAL A 29 -3.69 1.91 2.54
C VAL A 29 -4.63 1.35 3.59
N THR A 30 -5.58 0.54 3.16
CA THR A 30 -6.46 -0.22 4.06
C THR A 30 -6.09 -1.69 3.99
N VAL A 31 -5.73 -2.28 5.12
CA VAL A 31 -5.49 -3.70 5.27
C VAL A 31 -6.60 -4.29 6.14
N THR A 32 -7.42 -5.15 5.56
CA THR A 32 -8.43 -5.92 6.29
C THR A 32 -7.89 -7.30 6.57
N LEU A 33 -7.79 -7.68 7.85
CA LEU A 33 -7.37 -9.02 8.30
C LEU A 33 -8.50 -9.61 9.13
N ALA A 34 -8.99 -10.80 8.77
CA ALA A 34 -10.07 -11.47 9.50
C ALA A 34 -11.30 -10.56 9.81
N GLY A 35 -11.63 -9.66 8.88
CA GLY A 35 -12.73 -8.71 9.01
C GLY A 35 -12.39 -7.40 9.75
N VAL A 36 -11.22 -7.28 10.38
CA VAL A 36 -10.75 -6.05 11.02
C VAL A 36 -10.02 -5.19 10.00
N ALA A 37 -10.52 -3.98 9.74
CA ALA A 37 -9.88 -3.03 8.83
C ALA A 37 -8.94 -2.09 9.59
N ILE A 38 -7.68 -2.09 9.20
CA ILE A 38 -6.64 -1.17 9.66
C ILE A 38 -6.38 -0.20 8.52
N VAL A 39 -6.54 1.09 8.78
CA VAL A 39 -6.30 2.16 7.81
C VAL A 39 -5.02 2.88 8.21
N THR A 40 -4.13 3.05 7.26
CA THR A 40 -2.82 3.67 7.46
C THR A 40 -2.54 4.66 6.33
N ALA A 41 -2.00 5.84 6.63
CA ALA A 41 -1.55 6.75 5.60
C ALA A 41 -0.30 6.18 4.90
N ILE A 42 -0.15 6.41 3.60
CA ILE A 42 1.01 5.93 2.82
C ILE A 42 2.32 6.52 3.34
N GLU A 43 2.27 7.71 3.94
CA GLU A 43 3.44 8.33 4.60
C GLU A 43 3.88 7.63 5.88
N ASP A 44 2.97 6.96 6.59
CA ASP A 44 3.27 6.19 7.80
C ASP A 44 3.81 4.79 7.48
N VAL A 45 3.73 4.36 6.21
CA VAL A 45 4.23 3.06 5.78
C VAL A 45 5.75 3.15 5.58
N GLU A 46 6.48 2.53 6.50
CA GLU A 46 7.95 2.51 6.49
C GLU A 46 8.50 1.66 5.35
N ALA A 47 7.89 0.50 5.12
CA ALA A 47 8.31 -0.42 4.08
C ALA A 47 7.17 -1.24 3.50
N VAL A 48 7.21 -1.41 2.18
CA VAL A 48 6.41 -2.39 1.44
C VAL A 48 7.35 -3.29 0.66
N VAL A 49 7.36 -4.57 0.98
CA VAL A 49 8.19 -5.57 0.31
C VAL A 49 7.31 -6.61 -0.36
N VAL A 50 7.42 -6.73 -1.68
CA VAL A 50 6.73 -7.77 -2.46
C VAL A 50 7.72 -8.88 -2.79
N THR A 51 7.56 -10.03 -2.15
CA THR A 51 8.37 -11.22 -2.45
C THR A 51 7.63 -12.07 -3.46
N ARG A 52 8.18 -12.13 -4.67
CA ARG A 52 7.58 -12.84 -5.80
C ARG A 52 7.93 -14.32 -5.76
N GLY A 53 6.92 -15.18 -5.79
CA GLY A 53 7.07 -16.59 -6.11
C GLY A 53 6.60 -16.91 -7.53
N LEU A 54 6.72 -18.19 -7.91
CA LEU A 54 6.45 -18.65 -9.28
C LEU A 54 4.98 -18.41 -9.70
N PHE A 55 4.04 -18.61 -8.78
CA PHE A 55 2.61 -18.40 -9.01
C PHE A 55 1.97 -17.46 -7.99
N TRP A 56 2.39 -17.57 -6.72
CA TRP A 56 1.94 -16.73 -5.63
C TRP A 56 3.08 -15.92 -5.07
N SER A 57 2.74 -14.75 -4.56
CA SER A 57 3.65 -13.86 -3.87
C SER A 57 3.17 -13.64 -2.44
N HIS A 58 4.01 -13.03 -1.63
CA HIS A 58 3.58 -12.43 -0.38
C HIS A 58 4.00 -10.98 -0.32
N ILE A 59 3.20 -10.18 0.40
CA ILE A 59 3.45 -8.76 0.61
C ILE A 59 3.71 -8.58 2.10
N ARG A 60 4.81 -7.92 2.45
CA ARG A 60 5.11 -7.46 3.80
C ARG A 60 4.91 -5.95 3.85
N ILE A 61 4.11 -5.48 4.80
CA ILE A 61 3.83 -4.07 5.04
C ILE A 61 4.27 -3.76 6.47
N GLU A 62 5.06 -2.72 6.64
CA GLU A 62 5.58 -2.25 7.93
C GLU A 62 5.09 -0.82 8.18
N VAL A 63 4.51 -0.59 9.36
CA VAL A 63 3.95 0.69 9.81
C VAL A 63 4.29 0.85 11.29
N GLY A 64 5.34 1.59 11.61
CA GLY A 64 5.87 1.65 12.98
C GLY A 64 6.14 0.24 13.52
N GLU A 65 5.54 -0.11 14.67
CA GLU A 65 5.67 -1.43 15.27
C GLU A 65 4.81 -2.53 14.61
N TRP A 66 3.89 -2.14 13.72
CA TRP A 66 2.97 -3.08 13.07
C TRP A 66 3.58 -3.65 11.79
N VAL A 67 3.82 -4.97 11.79
CA VAL A 67 4.29 -5.72 10.61
C VAL A 67 3.24 -6.73 10.19
N SER A 68 2.72 -6.58 8.97
CA SER A 68 1.73 -7.48 8.39
C SER A 68 2.30 -8.25 7.20
N ARG A 69 2.05 -9.56 7.15
CA ARG A 69 2.44 -10.44 6.03
C ARG A 69 1.20 -11.01 5.38
N LEU A 70 1.00 -10.66 4.11
CA LEU A 70 -0.15 -11.00 3.31
C LEU A 70 0.23 -12.06 2.27
N TYR A 71 -0.26 -13.28 2.43
CA TYR A 71 0.11 -14.44 1.62
C TYR A 71 -0.95 -14.83 0.59
N GLY A 72 -0.56 -15.54 -0.47
CA GLY A 72 -1.51 -16.19 -1.39
C GLY A 72 -2.10 -15.30 -2.48
N ILE A 73 -1.57 -14.09 -2.65
CA ILE A 73 -1.87 -13.22 -3.78
C ILE A 73 -1.16 -13.73 -5.04
N ARG A 74 -1.79 -13.63 -6.21
CA ARG A 74 -1.14 -13.97 -7.48
C ARG A 74 0.00 -13.00 -7.76
N SER A 75 1.10 -13.49 -8.35
CA SER A 75 2.28 -12.64 -8.59
C SER A 75 2.01 -11.43 -9.50
N GLN A 76 1.06 -11.53 -10.43
CA GLN A 76 0.62 -10.39 -11.24
C GLN A 76 -0.10 -9.32 -10.41
N ASP A 77 -0.99 -9.75 -9.51
CA ASP A 77 -1.77 -8.87 -8.64
C ASP A 77 -0.86 -8.18 -7.63
N ALA A 78 0.14 -8.90 -7.09
CA ALA A 78 1.15 -8.34 -6.19
C ALA A 78 2.02 -7.27 -6.89
N ALA A 79 2.43 -7.51 -8.14
CA ALA A 79 3.15 -6.53 -8.94
C ALA A 79 2.28 -5.32 -9.33
N ALA A 80 0.96 -5.52 -9.49
CA ALA A 80 0.02 -4.43 -9.71
C ALA A 80 -0.11 -3.56 -8.45
N PHE A 81 -0.18 -4.17 -7.27
CA PHE A 81 -0.17 -3.46 -6.00
C PHE A 81 1.11 -2.64 -5.80
N GLU A 82 2.28 -3.26 -5.98
CA GLU A 82 3.57 -2.59 -5.82
C GLU A 82 3.68 -1.32 -6.68
N ARG A 83 3.28 -1.41 -7.95
CA ARG A 83 3.26 -0.26 -8.88
C ARG A 83 2.26 0.80 -8.45
N ALA A 84 1.06 0.41 -8.02
CA ALA A 84 0.04 1.34 -7.56
C ALA A 84 0.49 2.09 -6.29
N PHE A 85 1.06 1.37 -5.33
CA PHE A 85 1.60 1.96 -4.10
C PHE A 85 2.74 2.95 -4.40
N ALA A 86 3.70 2.56 -5.24
CA ALA A 86 4.79 3.45 -5.66
C ALA A 86 4.29 4.70 -6.40
N ALA A 87 3.24 4.58 -7.23
CA ALA A 87 2.62 5.71 -7.90
C ALA A 87 1.94 6.67 -6.90
N SER A 88 1.22 6.14 -5.91
CA SER A 88 0.62 6.94 -4.84
C SER A 88 1.66 7.67 -3.99
N LEU A 89 2.76 6.99 -3.63
CA LEU A 89 3.85 7.61 -2.88
C LEU A 89 4.49 8.78 -3.66
N ARG A 90 4.74 8.59 -4.97
CA ARG A 90 5.25 9.67 -5.83
C ARG A 90 4.27 10.83 -5.94
N ALA A 91 2.98 10.55 -6.06
CA ALA A 91 1.95 11.59 -6.12
C ALA A 91 1.88 12.38 -4.81
N LEU A 92 2.04 11.72 -3.67
CA LEU A 92 2.11 12.37 -2.36
C LEU A 92 3.35 13.29 -2.25
N GLN A 93 4.52 12.77 -2.61
CA GLN A 93 5.76 13.54 -2.61
C GLN A 93 5.69 14.78 -3.53
N LEU A 94 5.04 14.65 -4.70
CA LEU A 94 4.85 15.78 -5.61
C LEU A 94 3.96 16.85 -4.98
N ARG A 95 2.84 16.46 -4.35
CA ARG A 95 1.93 17.39 -3.66
C ARG A 95 2.61 18.10 -2.49
N GLN A 96 3.39 17.39 -1.68
CA GLN A 96 4.13 17.96 -0.56
C GLN A 96 5.12 19.03 -1.06
N ARG A 97 5.88 18.74 -2.12
CA ARG A 97 6.79 19.72 -2.72
C ARG A 97 6.05 20.93 -3.29
N SER A 98 4.95 20.73 -4.00
CA SER A 98 4.15 21.86 -4.52
C SER A 98 3.62 22.75 -3.39
N ALA A 99 3.15 22.14 -2.29
CA ALA A 99 2.67 22.88 -1.13
C ALA A 99 3.80 23.69 -0.45
N GLU A 100 5.01 23.15 -0.36
CA GLU A 100 6.18 23.88 0.14
C GLU A 100 6.53 25.10 -0.72
N PHE A 101 6.49 24.94 -2.05
CA PHE A 101 6.70 26.04 -2.98
C PHE A 101 5.63 27.13 -2.86
N ASP A 102 4.35 26.75 -2.79
CA ASP A 102 3.24 27.70 -2.64
C ASP A 102 3.35 28.47 -1.31
N ALA A 103 3.72 27.79 -0.23
CA ALA A 103 3.94 28.42 1.08
C ALA A 103 5.11 29.40 1.06
N ALA A 104 6.21 29.07 0.38
CA ALA A 104 7.35 29.97 0.22
C ALA A 104 7.02 31.20 -0.64
N ALA A 105 6.26 31.01 -1.72
CA ALA A 105 5.80 32.10 -2.59
C ALA A 105 4.84 33.05 -1.85
N HIS A 106 3.93 32.52 -1.02
CA HIS A 106 3.07 33.35 -0.17
C HIS A 106 3.86 34.16 0.87
N ARG A 107 4.92 33.61 1.43
CA ARG A 107 5.77 34.34 2.38
C ARG A 107 6.59 35.44 1.70
N ALA A 108 7.11 35.19 0.50
CA ALA A 108 7.91 36.15 -0.26
C ALA A 108 7.08 37.27 -0.92
N GLY A 109 5.77 37.08 -1.11
CA GLY A 109 4.85 38.10 -1.63
C GLY A 109 4.26 39.05 -0.57
N LEU A 110 4.64 38.88 0.70
CA LEU A 110 4.21 39.72 1.83
C LEU A 110 5.33 40.64 2.38
N ASP A 111 6.50 40.65 1.73
CA ASP A 111 7.59 41.62 1.92
C ASP A 111 7.60 42.64 0.76
#